data_AF-A0A7X6I5T5-F1
#
_entry.id   AF-A0A7X6I5T5-F1
#
_cell.length_a   1.000
_cell.length_b   1.000
_cell.length_c   1.000
_cell.angle_alpha   90.00
_cell.angle_beta   90.00
_cell.angle_gamma   90.00
#
_symmetry.space_group_name_H-M   'P 1'
#
loop_
_entity.id
_entity.type
_entity.pdbx_description
1 polymer ?
#
loop_
_entity_poly.entity_id
_entity_poly.type
_entity_poly.pdbx_seq_one_letter_code
_entity_poly.pdbx_strand_id
1 'polypeptide(L)'
;MKLELRVDAQGYRLSLDGQLLAHLGGGAAALLAGAGPRLREADLEAAIERAEDWLMPSSRSWQGMEIWVRDDAGRLRAGMGGAQSLTSDEVERAFSCAVDDATRGRAISAEFVADLLLLRELVHHGKVTRVHLE
;
A
#
# COMPACT_ATOMS: atom_id res chain seq x y z
N MET A 1 4.43 12.53 -16.85
CA MET A 1 4.72 11.24 -16.24
C MET A 1 3.65 10.93 -15.22
N LYS A 2 2.93 9.83 -15.38
CA LYS A 2 1.87 9.35 -14.48
C LYS A 2 2.35 8.07 -13.81
N LEU A 3 2.56 8.10 -12.50
CA LEU A 3 2.79 6.91 -11.69
C LEU A 3 1.45 6.32 -11.27
N GLU A 4 1.18 5.07 -11.58
CA GLU A 4 -0.10 4.43 -11.28
C GLU A 4 0.13 3.15 -10.48
N LEU A 5 -0.52 3.04 -9.33
CA LEU A 5 -0.67 1.78 -8.59
C LEU A 5 -2.08 1.26 -8.81
N ARG A 6 -2.21 0.09 -9.43
CA ARG A 6 -3.48 -0.62 -9.48
C ARG A 6 -3.53 -1.68 -8.38
N VAL A 7 -4.58 -1.63 -7.59
CA VAL A 7 -4.90 -2.57 -6.52
C VAL A 7 -6.15 -3.34 -6.91
N ASP A 8 -6.01 -4.64 -7.15
CA ASP A 8 -7.14 -5.50 -7.45
C ASP A 8 -7.05 -6.84 -6.70
N ALA A 9 -8.02 -7.72 -6.91
CA ALA A 9 -8.07 -9.03 -6.25
C ALA A 9 -6.95 -9.99 -6.71
N GLN A 10 -6.33 -9.73 -7.87
CA GLN A 10 -5.28 -10.56 -8.45
C GLN A 10 -3.87 -10.09 -8.04
N GLY A 11 -3.71 -8.80 -7.70
CA GLY A 11 -2.45 -8.30 -7.17
C GLY A 11 -2.28 -6.79 -7.21
N TYR A 12 -1.01 -6.40 -7.11
CA TYR A 12 -0.57 -5.01 -7.18
C TYR A 12 0.28 -4.77 -8.42
N ARG A 13 -0.03 -3.72 -9.18
CA ARG A 13 0.71 -3.36 -10.39
C ARG A 13 1.14 -1.90 -10.31
N LEU A 14 2.44 -1.67 -10.29
CA LEU A 14 3.02 -0.33 -10.36
C LEU A 14 3.46 -0.04 -11.79
N SER A 15 2.97 1.04 -12.38
CA SER A 15 3.29 1.43 -13.75
C SER A 15 3.65 2.91 -13.83
N LEU A 16 4.52 3.25 -14.79
CA LEU A 16 4.91 4.63 -15.09
C LEU A 16 4.63 4.92 -16.55
N ASP A 17 3.74 5.88 -16.80
CA ASP A 17 3.25 6.19 -18.16
C ASP A 17 2.74 4.94 -18.91
N GLY A 18 2.11 4.02 -18.18
CA GLY A 18 1.58 2.76 -18.70
C GLY A 18 2.60 1.63 -18.85
N GLN A 19 3.90 1.89 -18.66
CA GLN A 19 4.92 0.85 -18.62
C GLN A 19 4.95 0.20 -17.23
N LEU A 20 4.79 -1.13 -17.18
CA LEU A 20 4.87 -1.89 -15.93
C LEU A 20 6.30 -1.78 -15.35
N LEU A 21 6.38 -1.29 -14.11
CA LEU A 21 7.64 -1.26 -13.35
C LEU A 21 7.77 -2.49 -12.46
N ALA A 22 6.68 -2.85 -11.77
CA ALA A 22 6.68 -3.95 -10.81
C ALA A 22 5.29 -4.58 -10.69
N HIS A 23 5.25 -5.88 -10.42
CA HIS A 23 4.01 -6.63 -10.19
C HIS A 23 4.17 -7.60 -9.02
N LEU A 24 3.25 -7.54 -8.06
CA LEU A 24 3.15 -8.49 -6.96
C LEU A 24 1.83 -9.24 -7.08
N GLY A 25 1.89 -10.45 -7.63
CA GLY A 25 0.72 -11.33 -7.79
C GLY A 25 0.27 -11.91 -6.45
N GLY A 26 -1.04 -12.13 -6.30
CA GLY A 26 -1.64 -12.61 -5.06
C GLY A 26 -2.00 -11.51 -4.05
N GLY A 27 -1.60 -10.26 -4.33
CA GLY A 27 -2.06 -9.08 -3.61
C GLY A 27 -1.80 -9.13 -2.10
N ALA A 28 -2.80 -8.74 -1.32
CA ALA A 28 -2.71 -8.70 0.14
C ALA A 28 -2.27 -10.04 0.75
N ALA A 29 -2.71 -11.17 0.18
CA ALA A 29 -2.33 -12.49 0.65
C ALA A 29 -0.83 -12.79 0.45
N ALA A 30 -0.22 -12.25 -0.61
CA ALA A 30 1.21 -12.39 -0.85
C ALA A 30 2.05 -11.53 0.12
N LEU A 31 1.59 -10.31 0.44
CA LEU A 31 2.25 -9.44 1.43
C LEU A 31 2.18 -10.03 2.85
N LEU A 32 1.00 -10.52 3.23
CA LEU A 32 0.73 -11.11 4.53
C LEU A 32 0.98 -12.63 4.56
N ALA A 33 1.84 -13.14 3.67
CA ALA A 33 2.13 -14.57 3.61
C ALA A 33 2.70 -15.07 4.95
N GLY A 34 2.03 -16.06 5.53
CA GLY A 34 2.38 -16.62 6.84
C GLY A 34 1.75 -15.92 8.04
N ALA A 35 0.98 -14.85 7.83
CA ALA A 35 0.21 -14.22 8.89
C ALA A 35 -0.88 -15.17 9.42
N GLY A 36 -1.08 -15.14 10.74
CA GLY A 36 -2.17 -15.86 11.39
C GLY A 36 -3.53 -15.17 11.19
N PRO A 37 -4.60 -15.72 11.78
CA PRO A 37 -5.94 -15.11 11.74
C PRO A 37 -6.02 -13.76 12.49
N ARG A 38 -5.01 -13.44 13.30
CA ARG A 38 -4.81 -12.12 13.91
C ARG A 38 -3.43 -11.62 13.53
N LEU A 39 -3.37 -10.41 12.99
CA LEU A 39 -2.11 -9.75 12.67
C LEU A 39 -1.37 -9.40 13.95
N ARG A 40 -0.08 -9.73 13.99
CA ARG A 40 0.88 -9.33 15.02
C ARG A 40 1.88 -8.37 14.40
N GLU A 41 2.62 -7.67 15.25
CA GLU A 41 3.70 -6.77 14.83
C GLU A 41 4.69 -7.47 13.89
N ALA A 42 5.15 -8.68 14.23
CA ALA A 42 6.04 -9.48 13.37
C ALA A 42 5.44 -9.82 11.98
N ASP A 43 4.11 -9.94 11.87
CA ASP A 43 3.46 -10.17 10.58
C ASP A 43 3.50 -8.90 9.71
N LEU A 44 3.41 -7.72 10.34
CA LEU A 44 3.51 -6.42 9.68
C LEU A 44 4.95 -6.11 9.26
N GLU A 45 5.93 -6.37 10.12
CA GLU A 45 7.36 -6.22 9.79
C GLU A 45 7.74 -7.07 8.58
N ALA A 46 7.34 -8.34 8.56
CA ALA A 46 7.60 -9.23 7.42
C ALA A 46 6.87 -8.76 6.14
N ALA A 47 5.72 -8.11 6.27
CA ALA A 47 5.02 -7.52 5.12
C ALA A 47 5.70 -6.25 4.60
N ILE A 48 6.28 -5.42 5.48
CA ILE A 48 7.11 -4.27 5.11
C ILE A 48 8.32 -4.75 4.31
N GLU A 49 9.07 -5.72 4.83
CA GLU A 49 10.24 -6.27 4.13
C GLU A 49 9.90 -6.76 2.72
N ARG A 50 8.78 -7.48 2.56
CA ARG A 50 8.31 -7.94 1.25
C ARG A 50 7.89 -6.80 0.32
N ALA A 51 7.24 -5.77 0.86
CA ALA A 51 6.87 -4.59 0.09
C ALA A 51 8.12 -3.83 -0.38
N GLU A 52 9.13 -3.70 0.48
CA GLU A 52 10.41 -3.08 0.17
C GLU A 52 11.17 -3.87 -0.89
N ASP A 53 11.29 -5.20 -0.75
CA ASP A 53 11.92 -6.08 -1.74
C ASP A 53 11.30 -5.89 -3.14
N TRP A 54 9.99 -5.64 -3.18
CA TRP A 54 9.26 -5.40 -4.42
C TRP A 54 9.45 -3.97 -4.98
N LEU A 55 9.42 -2.94 -4.14
CA LEU A 55 9.44 -1.53 -4.57
C LEU A 55 10.86 -0.98 -4.78
N MET A 56 11.79 -1.31 -3.90
CA MET A 56 13.10 -0.69 -3.82
C MET A 56 13.95 -0.78 -5.09
N PRO A 57 13.91 -1.88 -5.88
CA PRO A 57 14.69 -1.96 -7.11
C PRO A 57 14.39 -0.86 -8.13
N SER A 58 13.20 -0.25 -8.06
CA SER A 58 12.76 0.77 -9.01
C SER A 58 12.40 2.12 -8.38
N SER A 59 12.53 2.27 -7.05
CA SER A 59 12.11 3.47 -6.29
C SER A 59 12.65 4.80 -6.79
N ARG A 60 13.89 4.81 -7.28
CA ARG A 60 14.51 6.02 -7.85
C ARG A 60 13.83 6.54 -9.11
N SER A 61 13.14 5.66 -9.87
CA SER A 61 12.51 6.03 -11.13
C SER A 61 11.24 6.88 -10.97
N TRP A 62 10.68 6.94 -9.76
CA TRP A 62 9.48 7.72 -9.45
C TRP A 62 9.64 8.68 -8.27
N GLN A 63 10.88 9.01 -7.90
CA GLN A 63 11.13 9.83 -6.73
C GLN A 63 10.53 11.25 -6.90
N GLY A 64 9.77 11.71 -5.91
CA GLY A 64 9.18 13.05 -5.89
C GLY A 64 7.94 13.22 -6.77
N MET A 65 7.42 12.14 -7.33
CA MET A 65 6.22 12.15 -8.17
C MET A 65 4.92 12.17 -7.34
N GLU A 66 3.81 12.47 -7.99
CA GLU A 66 2.47 12.14 -7.51
C GLU A 66 2.09 10.73 -7.99
N ILE A 67 1.21 10.05 -7.25
CA ILE A 67 0.69 8.72 -7.61
C ILE A 67 -0.83 8.73 -7.75
N TRP A 68 -1.32 7.99 -8.74
CA TRP A 68 -2.72 7.66 -8.92
C TRP A 68 -2.93 6.21 -8.53
N VAL A 69 -3.81 5.97 -7.57
CA VAL A 69 -4.12 4.63 -7.06
C VAL A 69 -5.50 4.26 -7.58
N ARG A 70 -5.56 3.26 -8.45
CA ARG A 70 -6.82 2.64 -8.87
C ARG A 70 -7.16 1.53 -7.89
N ASP A 71 -8.12 1.79 -7.02
CA ASP A 71 -8.55 0.86 -5.99
C ASP A 71 -9.77 0.06 -6.47
N ASP A 72 -9.55 -0.87 -7.40
CA ASP A 72 -10.62 -1.69 -7.99
C ASP A 72 -11.33 -2.56 -6.93
N ALA A 73 -10.63 -2.89 -5.85
CA ALA A 73 -11.18 -3.62 -4.71
C ALA A 73 -11.97 -2.72 -3.73
N GLY A 74 -11.82 -1.39 -3.82
CA GLY A 74 -12.48 -0.39 -2.97
C GLY A 74 -12.03 -0.38 -1.51
N ARG A 75 -10.99 -1.15 -1.14
CA ARG A 75 -10.58 -1.35 0.26
C ARG A 75 -9.84 -0.14 0.82
N LEU A 76 -8.96 0.47 0.02
CA LEU A 76 -8.25 1.68 0.42
C LEU A 76 -9.22 2.85 0.54
N ARG A 77 -10.07 3.07 -0.46
CA ARG A 77 -11.05 4.16 -0.43
C ARG A 77 -12.01 4.03 0.74
N ALA A 78 -12.51 2.83 1.03
CA ALA A 78 -13.39 2.60 2.17
C ALA A 78 -12.66 2.82 3.51
N GLY A 79 -11.45 2.26 3.67
CA GLY A 79 -10.68 2.38 4.92
C GLY A 79 -10.12 3.78 5.18
N MET A 80 -9.91 4.58 4.13
CA MET A 80 -9.48 5.98 4.22
C MET A 80 -10.64 6.98 4.33
N GLY A 81 -11.87 6.50 4.57
CA GLY A 81 -13.04 7.37 4.79
C GLY A 81 -13.52 8.11 3.53
N GLY A 82 -13.26 7.56 2.34
CA GLY A 82 -13.69 8.15 1.07
C GLY A 82 -12.82 9.33 0.58
N ALA A 83 -11.64 9.52 1.16
CA ALA A 83 -10.69 10.52 0.68
C ALA A 83 -10.33 10.31 -0.80
N GLN A 84 -10.25 11.39 -1.57
CA GLN A 84 -9.87 11.36 -2.98
C GLN A 84 -8.41 11.76 -3.21
N SER A 85 -7.84 12.54 -2.30
CA SER A 85 -6.46 13.00 -2.39
C SER A 85 -5.87 13.07 -0.99
N LEU A 86 -4.65 12.58 -0.83
CA LEU A 86 -3.97 12.40 0.46
C LEU A 86 -2.52 12.89 0.38
N THR A 87 -2.04 13.52 1.43
CA THR A 87 -0.60 13.79 1.63
C THR A 87 0.13 12.57 2.15
N SER A 88 1.47 12.60 2.10
CA SER A 88 2.31 11.57 2.74
C SER A 88 1.99 11.39 4.23
N ASP A 89 1.75 12.50 4.93
CA ASP A 89 1.47 12.48 6.37
C ASP A 89 0.10 11.87 6.67
N GLU A 90 -0.88 12.05 5.78
CA GLU A 90 -2.20 11.43 5.92
C GLU A 90 -2.13 9.92 5.73
N VAL A 91 -1.32 9.45 4.77
CA VAL A 91 -1.03 8.02 4.59
C VAL A 91 -0.32 7.44 5.82
N GLU A 92 0.72 8.12 6.32
CA GLU A 92 1.47 7.66 7.50
C GLU A 92 0.59 7.61 8.77
N ARG A 93 -0.27 8.61 8.97
CA ARG A 93 -1.23 8.62 10.07
C ARG A 93 -2.22 7.47 9.96
N ALA A 94 -2.80 7.24 8.79
CA ALA A 94 -3.72 6.13 8.59
C ALA A 94 -3.04 4.79 8.85
N PHE A 95 -1.81 4.62 8.37
CA PHE A 95 -1.01 3.41 8.62
C PHE A 95 -0.78 3.22 10.13
N SER A 96 -0.37 4.26 10.84
CA SER A 96 -0.16 4.21 12.30
C SER A 96 -1.44 3.79 13.05
N CYS A 97 -2.60 4.30 12.65
CA CYS A 97 -3.89 3.89 13.21
C CYS A 97 -4.20 2.42 12.91
N ALA A 98 -3.97 1.97 11.67
CA ALA A 98 -4.21 0.59 11.27
C ALA A 98 -3.32 -0.41 12.01
N VAL A 99 -2.04 -0.05 12.25
CA VAL A 99 -1.11 -0.84 13.07
C VAL A 99 -1.58 -0.91 14.52
N ASP A 100 -2.00 0.22 15.11
CA ASP A 100 -2.52 0.24 16.49
C ASP A 100 -3.81 -0.59 16.62
N ASP A 101 -4.70 -0.54 15.64
CA ASP A 101 -5.90 -1.38 15.58
C ASP A 101 -5.53 -2.87 15.51
N ALA A 102 -4.65 -3.23 14.59
CA ALA A 102 -4.21 -4.61 14.38
C ALA A 102 -3.54 -5.21 15.64
N THR A 103 -2.56 -4.48 16.20
CA THR A 103 -1.77 -4.95 17.35
C THR A 103 -2.57 -4.98 18.66
N ARG A 104 -3.59 -4.13 18.81
CA ARG A 104 -4.52 -4.15 19.95
C ARG A 104 -5.70 -5.11 19.75
N GLY A 105 -5.73 -5.86 18.64
CA GLY A 105 -6.77 -6.84 18.35
C GLY A 105 -8.14 -6.23 18.09
N ARG A 106 -8.20 -4.96 17.66
CA ARG A 106 -9.44 -4.33 17.20
C ARG A 106 -9.80 -4.85 15.82
N ALA A 107 -11.09 -4.77 15.49
CA ALA A 107 -11.60 -5.26 14.22
C ALA A 107 -11.09 -4.37 13.07
N ILE A 108 -10.21 -4.92 12.24
CA ILE A 108 -9.69 -4.28 11.04
C ILE A 108 -9.49 -5.34 9.96
N SER A 109 -9.72 -4.97 8.70
CA SER A 109 -9.50 -5.87 7.57
C SER A 109 -8.00 -6.03 7.32
N ALA A 110 -7.52 -7.27 7.35
CA ALA A 110 -6.13 -7.58 7.02
C ALA A 110 -5.77 -7.15 5.59
N GLU A 111 -6.71 -7.26 4.65
CA GLU A 111 -6.50 -6.83 3.26
C GLU A 111 -6.34 -5.31 3.16
N PHE A 112 -7.11 -4.54 3.93
CA PHE A 112 -6.94 -3.09 4.01
C PHE A 112 -5.57 -2.74 4.60
N VAL A 113 -5.15 -3.41 5.68
CA VAL A 113 -3.84 -3.19 6.29
C VAL A 113 -2.73 -3.46 5.28
N ALA A 114 -2.82 -4.55 4.51
CA ALA A 114 -1.83 -4.88 3.49
C ALA A 114 -1.77 -3.83 2.37
N ASP A 115 -2.92 -3.41 1.84
CA ASP A 115 -2.99 -2.40 0.78
C ASP A 115 -2.42 -1.04 1.27
N LEU A 116 -2.76 -0.66 2.50
CA LEU A 116 -2.30 0.60 3.10
C LEU A 116 -0.80 0.56 3.41
N LEU A 117 -0.29 -0.56 3.91
CA LEU A 117 1.13 -0.78 4.13
C LEU A 117 1.90 -0.62 2.82
N LEU A 118 1.45 -1.27 1.75
CA LEU A 118 2.08 -1.15 0.43
C LEU A 118 2.10 0.30 -0.07
N LEU A 119 0.97 0.99 0.04
CA LEU A 119 0.85 2.39 -0.34
C LEU A 119 1.80 3.26 0.50
N ARG A 120 1.90 3.00 1.80
CA ARG A 120 2.81 3.71 2.71
C ARG A 120 4.27 3.52 2.30
N GLU A 121 4.70 2.29 2.05
CA GLU A 121 6.09 2.01 1.63
C GLU A 121 6.41 2.68 0.29
N LEU A 122 5.47 2.66 -0.66
CA LEU A 122 5.63 3.34 -1.93
C LEU A 122 5.81 4.85 -1.73
N VAL A 123 4.93 5.45 -0.93
CA VAL A 123 4.96 6.89 -0.63
C VAL A 123 6.26 7.28 0.07
N HIS A 124 6.67 6.50 1.05
CA HIS A 124 7.87 6.73 1.86
C HIS A 124 9.14 6.68 0.99
N HIS A 125 9.36 5.55 0.31
CA HIS A 125 10.58 5.32 -0.47
C HIS A 125 10.62 6.13 -1.77
N GLY A 126 9.45 6.37 -2.37
CA GLY A 126 9.29 7.23 -3.53
C GLY A 126 9.31 8.73 -3.20
N LYS A 127 9.29 9.13 -1.91
CA LYS A 127 9.08 10.54 -1.51
C LYS A 127 7.92 11.17 -2.27
N VAL A 128 6.82 10.43 -2.38
CA VAL A 128 5.66 10.82 -3.19
C VAL A 128 5.04 12.07 -2.59
N THR A 129 4.73 13.05 -3.43
CA THR A 129 4.25 14.37 -2.99
C THR A 129 2.73 14.41 -2.80
N ARG A 130 2.00 13.54 -3.50
CA ARG A 130 0.54 13.41 -3.42
C ARG A 130 0.08 12.02 -3.83
N VAL A 131 -0.94 11.51 -3.15
CA VAL A 131 -1.69 10.31 -3.54
C VAL A 131 -3.07 10.73 -3.99
N HIS A 132 -3.50 10.26 -5.17
CA HIS A 132 -4.87 10.40 -5.67
C HIS A 132 -5.53 9.03 -5.67
N LEU A 133 -6.63 8.86 -4.94
CA LEU A 133 -7.39 7.62 -4.86
C LEU A 133 -8.54 7.67 -5.88
N GLU A 134 -8.48 6.85 -6.92
CA GLU A 134 -9.48 6.72 -8.01
C GLU A 134 -10.38 5.50 -7.84
#